data_AF-A0A392NJW5-F1
#
_entry.id   AF-A0A392NJW5-F1
#
_cell.length_a   1.000
_cell.length_b   1.000
_cell.length_c   1.000
_cell.angle_alpha   90.00
_cell.angle_beta   90.00
_cell.angle_gamma   90.00
#
_symmetry.space_group_name_H-M   'P 1'
#
loop_
_entity.id
_entity.type
_entity.pdbx_description
1 polymer ?
#
loop_
_entity_poly.entity_id
_entity_poly.type
_entity_poly.pdbx_seq_one_letter_code
_entity_poly.pdbx_strand_id
1 'polypeptide(L)' 'MDMRELRRIACQGVPDSAGIRSTLWKLLLGYLPPDRGLWSSELAKKRSQYKQFKEEILMNP' A
#
# COMPACT_ATOMS: atom_id res chain seq x y z
N MET A 1 -6.79 -12.92 1.57
CA MET A 1 -6.97 -12.63 0.13
C MET A 1 -5.98 -13.46 -0.67
N ASP A 2 -6.38 -14.03 -1.82
CA ASP A 2 -5.45 -14.78 -2.69
C ASP A 2 -4.66 -13.82 -3.59
N MET A 3 -3.34 -13.76 -3.38
CA MET A 3 -2.45 -12.89 -4.15
C MET A 3 -2.15 -13.41 -5.56
N ARG A 4 -2.27 -14.72 -5.83
CA ARG A 4 -2.06 -15.27 -7.18
C ARG A 4 -3.19 -14.86 -8.10
N GLU A 5 -4.42 -15.03 -7.63
CA GLU A 5 -5.59 -14.63 -8.41
C GLU A 5 -5.64 -13.11 -8.62
N LEU A 6 -5.28 -12.34 -7.60
CA LEU A 6 -5.18 -10.88 -7.71
C LEU A 6 -4.22 -10.45 -8.83
N ARG A 7 -3.03 -11.08 -8.90
CA ARG A 7 -2.04 -10.81 -9.97
C ARG A 7 -2.60 -11.17 -11.34
N ARG A 8 -3.26 -12.34 -11.47
CA ARG A 8 -3.85 -12.80 -12.73
C ARG A 8 -4.87 -11.82 -13.29
N ILE A 9 -5.73 -11.26 -12.44
CA ILE A 9 -6.75 -10.27 -12.84
C ILE A 9 -6.08 -8.92 -13.12
N ALA A 10 -5.15 -8.47 -12.27
CA ALA A 10 -4.47 -7.19 -12.44
C ALA A 10 -3.71 -7.07 -13.79
N CYS A 11 -3.14 -8.18 -14.27
CA CYS A 11 -2.45 -8.23 -15.57
C CYS A 11 -3.38 -7.97 -16.77
N GLN A 12 -4.70 -8.06 -16.61
CA GLN A 12 -5.69 -7.77 -17.65
C GLN A 12 -6.07 -6.28 -17.68
N GLY A 13 -5.48 -5.47 -16.80
CA GLY A 13 -5.82 -4.08 -16.59
C GLY A 13 -6.60 -3.86 -15.30
N VAL A 14 -6.52 -2.63 -14.80
CA VAL A 14 -7.13 -2.23 -13.53
C VAL A 14 -8.01 -1.03 -13.82
N PRO A 15 -9.31 -1.05 -13.50
CA PRO A 15 -10.19 0.11 -13.69
C PRO A 15 -9.68 1.36 -12.95
N ASP A 16 -9.86 2.55 -13.55
CA ASP A 16 -9.55 3.86 -12.92
C ASP A 16 -10.52 4.20 -11.78
N SER A 17 -11.68 3.55 -11.73
CA SER A 17 -12.77 3.94 -10.84
C SER A 17 -12.55 3.53 -9.38
N ALA A 18 -13.16 4.31 -8.48
CA ALA A 18 -13.34 4.00 -7.06
C ALA A 18 -12.07 3.74 -6.22
N GLY A 19 -10.91 4.26 -6.64
CA GLY A 19 -9.64 4.10 -5.90
C GLY A 19 -9.07 2.66 -5.89
N ILE A 20 -9.65 1.77 -6.69
CA ILE A 20 -9.28 0.35 -6.81
C ILE A 20 -7.80 0.22 -7.17
N ARG A 21 -7.34 0.98 -8.17
CA ARG A 21 -5.94 0.97 -8.60
C ARG A 21 -4.98 1.28 -7.45
N SER A 22 -5.25 2.30 -6.66
CA SER A 22 -4.36 2.68 -5.55
C SER A 22 -4.20 1.56 -4.52
N THR A 23 -5.29 0.87 -4.18
CA THR A 23 -5.29 -0.25 -3.24
C THR A 23 -4.63 -1.48 -3.83
N LEU A 24 -4.91 -1.79 -5.10
CA LEU A 24 -4.34 -2.92 -5.79
C LEU A 24 -2.81 -2.80 -5.88
N TRP A 25 -2.30 -1.63 -6.25
CA TRP A 25 -0.87 -1.39 -6.32
C TRP A 25 -0.20 -1.52 -4.95
N LYS A 26 -0.83 -1.02 -3.88
CA LYS A 26 -0.31 -1.22 -2.52
C LYS A 26 -0.20 -2.69 -2.15
N LEU A 27 -1.13 -3.54 -2.58
CA LEU A 27 -1.06 -4.98 -2.36
C LEU A 27 0.00 -5.66 -3.22
N LEU A 28 0.03 -5.37 -4.52
CA LEU A 28 0.96 -5.98 -5.47
C LEU A 28 2.43 -5.64 -5.18
N LEU A 29 2.68 -4.43 -4.67
CA LEU A 29 4.00 -3.97 -4.24
C LEU A 29 4.36 -4.37 -2.80
N GLY A 30 3.48 -5.09 -2.08
CA GLY A 30 3.73 -5.51 -0.71
C GLY A 30 3.69 -4.38 0.32
N TYR A 31 3.14 -3.22 -0.02
CA TYR A 31 2.93 -2.10 0.91
C TYR A 31 1.80 -2.40 1.92
N LEU A 32 0.77 -3.13 1.49
CA LEU A 32 -0.30 -3.66 2.35
C LEU A 32 -0.23 -5.19 2.43
N PRO A 33 -0.53 -5.79 3.59
CA PRO A 33 -0.64 -7.24 3.71
C PRO A 33 -1.93 -7.77 3.05
N PRO A 34 -1.99 -9.06 2.66
CA PRO A 34 -3.20 -9.67 2.11
C PRO A 34 -4.36 -9.78 3.12
N ASP A 35 -4.07 -9.67 4.41
CA ASP A 35 -5.07 -9.58 5.47
C ASP A 35 -5.53 -8.13 5.64
N ARG A 36 -6.79 -7.89 5.29
CA ARG A 36 -7.42 -6.56 5.35
C ARG A 36 -7.60 -6.06 6.79
N GLY A 37 -7.71 -6.95 7.78
CA GLY A 37 -7.80 -6.57 9.19
C GLY A 37 -6.57 -5.81 9.69
N LEU A 38 -5.42 -6.01 9.05
CA LEU A 38 -4.14 -5.37 9.40
C LEU A 38 -3.90 -4.04 8.66
N TRP A 39 -4.75 -3.64 7.73
CA TRP A 39 -4.46 -2.48 6.89
C TRP A 39 -4.38 -1.18 7.67
N SER A 40 -5.30 -0.97 8.62
CA SER A 40 -5.34 0.27 9.40
C SER A 40 -4.08 0.45 10.24
N SER A 41 -3.61 -0.61 10.90
CA SER A 41 -2.38 -0.58 11.70
C SER A 41 -1.13 -0.44 10.83
N GLU A 42 -1.04 -1.18 9.72
CA GLU A 42 0.10 -1.09 8.80
C GLU A 42 0.19 0.31 8.16
N LEU A 43 -0.94 0.89 7.74
CA LEU A 43 -0.98 2.26 7.21
C LEU A 43 -0.57 3.30 8.25
N ALA A 44 -1.06 3.17 9.48
CA ALA A 44 -0.68 4.07 10.57
C ALA A 44 0.83 4.01 10.82
N LYS A 45 1.39 2.80 10.91
CA LYS A 45 2.82 2.57 11.07
C LYS A 45 3.64 3.19 9.93
N LYS A 46 3.33 2.86 8.67
CA LYS A 46 4.06 3.36 7.49
C LYS A 46 4.00 4.90 7.38
N ARG A 47 2.86 5.52 7.70
CA ARG A 47 2.72 6.98 7.71
C ARG A 47 3.54 7.63 8.83
N SER A 48 3.56 7.03 10.02
CA SER A 48 4.40 7.50 11.13
C SER A 48 5.88 7.42 10.77
N GLN A 49 6.32 6.30 10.18
CA GLN A 49 7.69 6.12 9.70
C GLN A 49 8.07 7.17 8.64
N TYR A 50 7.17 7.43 7.68
CA TYR A 50 7.41 8.47 6.68
C TYR A 50 7.50 9.87 7.32
N LYS A 51 6.63 10.18 8.29
CA LYS A 51 6.66 11.46 9.03
C LYS A 51 8.00 11.63 9.75
N GLN A 52 8.43 10.62 10.50
CA GLN A 52 9.70 10.62 11.23
C GLN A 52 10.88 10.75 10.26
N PHE A 53 10.91 9.96 9.20
CA PHE A 53 11.99 10.02 8.20
C PHE A 53 12.05 11.39 7.50
N LYS A 54 10.89 11.97 7.20
CA LYS A 54 10.80 13.33 6.66
C LYS A 54 11.37 14.35 7.65
N GLU A 55 11.05 14.24 8.94
CA GLU A 55 11.60 15.11 9.99
C GLU A 55 13.12 14.91 10.09
N GLU A 56 13.63 13.67 10.10
CA GLU A 56 15.07 13.38 10.19
C GLU A 56 15.87 13.87 8.97
N ILE A 57 15.33 13.72 7.75
CA ILE A 57 16.02 14.17 6.52
C ILE A 57 15.95 15.67 6.33
N LEU A 58 14.81 16.29 6.65
CA LEU A 58 14.67 17.75 6.57
C LEU A 58 15.35 18.46 7.75
N MET A 59 15.76 17.73 8.79
CA MET A 59 16.52 18.24 9.92
C MET A 59 17.99 17.78 9.81
N ASN A 60 18.73 18.35 8.88
CA ASN A 60 20.21 18.37 8.91
C ASN A 60 20.79 19.40 7.92
N PRO A 61 21.54 20.43 8.37
CA PRO A 61 21.21 21.52 9.29
C PRO A 61 20.50 22.72 8.65
#